data_AF-A0A9J9KP04-F1
#
_entry.id   AF-A0A9J9KP04-F1
#
_cell.length_a   1.000
_cell.length_b   1.000
_cell.length_c   1.000
_cell.angle_alpha   90.00
_cell.angle_beta   90.00
_cell.angle_gamma   90.00
#
_symmetry.space_group_name_H-M   'P 1'
#
loop_
_entity.id
_entity.type
_entity.pdbx_description
1 polymer ?
#
loop_
_entity_poly.entity_id
_entity_poly.type
_entity_poly.pdbx_seq_one_letter_code
_entity_poly.pdbx_strand_id
1 'polypeptide(L)'
;MRHLPLYLLLTAAAGCALPALASSEAVPDDAPAVVAAATAAEVKVAITGHIDLTADRGRKVFIEFLASPKLTAAARASLASNGFELVDTREQADVVYELDGAFQALRPATRRTAEVRVGDYAENPAPLTTKSGRGGSVMLSLNPLAMLIGTIASNVGNATGAQDSVNSAAAGDPDGKCLSRCETWRYRQRNVVNLTRKEGGTEQKCSVLATAEDAELLPARLIQSSLDGLHEAAGLVVSLNSPAAQ
;
A
#
# COMPACT_ATOMS: atom_id res chain seq x y z
N MET A 1 -80.84 24.70 -30.06
CA MET A 1 -81.27 23.42 -30.64
C MET A 1 -81.14 22.34 -29.58
N ARG A 2 -82.28 21.85 -29.11
CA ARG A 2 -82.43 20.65 -28.28
C ARG A 2 -82.33 19.42 -29.19
N HIS A 3 -81.74 18.33 -28.71
CA HIS A 3 -82.38 17.02 -28.52
C HIS A 3 -81.36 15.88 -28.49
N LEU A 4 -81.45 15.10 -27.41
CA LEU A 4 -80.89 13.77 -27.18
C LEU A 4 -81.65 12.73 -28.02
N PRO A 5 -81.04 11.57 -28.35
CA PRO A 5 -81.48 10.28 -27.76
C PRO A 5 -80.26 9.36 -27.47
N LEU A 6 -80.10 8.60 -26.38
CA LEU A 6 -80.89 7.57 -25.68
C LEU A 6 -81.10 6.24 -26.46
N TYR A 7 -80.25 5.25 -26.18
CA TYR A 7 -80.47 3.78 -26.27
C TYR A 7 -79.59 3.12 -25.19
N LEU A 8 -80.18 2.61 -24.09
CA LEU A 8 -80.51 1.19 -23.81
C LEU A 8 -79.27 0.28 -23.68
N LEU A 9 -78.80 -0.06 -22.46
CA LEU A 9 -79.26 -1.14 -21.53
C LEU A 9 -78.53 -2.47 -21.78
N LEU A 10 -77.74 -2.98 -20.81
CA LEU A 10 -78.02 -4.21 -20.04
C LEU A 10 -76.89 -4.61 -19.04
N THR A 11 -77.33 -4.91 -17.81
CA THR A 11 -76.87 -5.91 -16.81
C THR A 11 -75.41 -5.88 -16.30
N ALA A 12 -75.13 -5.54 -15.03
CA ALA A 12 -75.49 -6.15 -13.73
C ALA A 12 -74.51 -7.25 -13.27
N ALA A 13 -73.72 -6.94 -12.22
CA ALA A 13 -73.42 -7.87 -11.14
C ALA A 13 -73.04 -7.06 -9.89
N ALA A 14 -73.83 -7.25 -8.84
CA ALA A 14 -73.63 -6.67 -7.52
C ALA A 14 -72.45 -7.35 -6.81
N GLY A 15 -71.69 -6.55 -6.06
CA GLY A 15 -70.68 -7.02 -5.12
C GLY A 15 -70.44 -5.93 -4.09
N CYS A 16 -71.29 -5.86 -3.07
CA CYS A 16 -71.05 -5.05 -1.88
C CYS A 16 -69.83 -5.58 -1.12
N ALA A 17 -68.79 -4.76 -0.97
CA ALA A 17 -67.94 -4.73 0.22
C ALA A 17 -67.14 -3.41 0.24
N LEU A 18 -67.47 -2.53 1.18
CA LEU A 18 -66.58 -1.51 1.75
C LEU A 18 -66.65 -1.68 3.28
N PRO A 19 -65.69 -1.18 4.08
CA PRO A 19 -64.30 -0.80 3.80
C PRO A 19 -63.32 -1.44 4.82
N ALA A 20 -62.03 -1.54 4.50
CA ALA A 20 -61.01 -1.78 5.52
C ALA A 20 -59.74 -0.96 5.21
N LEU A 21 -59.65 0.16 5.94
CA LEU A 21 -58.45 0.77 6.52
C LEU A 21 -57.14 0.73 5.73
N ALA A 22 -56.76 1.94 5.29
CA ALA A 22 -55.44 2.55 5.45
C ALA A 22 -54.20 1.67 5.18
N SER A 23 -53.43 2.05 4.15
CA SER A 23 -51.98 2.16 4.28
C SER A 23 -51.42 3.15 3.27
N SER A 24 -50.58 4.02 3.81
CA SER A 24 -49.78 5.10 3.24
C SER A 24 -49.50 5.04 1.73
N GLU A 25 -49.68 6.19 1.09
CA GLU A 25 -48.84 6.62 -0.03
C GLU A 25 -47.36 6.45 0.36
N ALA A 26 -46.73 5.41 -0.16
CA ALA A 26 -45.29 5.28 -0.17
C ALA A 26 -44.76 6.13 -1.34
N VAL A 27 -44.24 7.30 -0.99
CA VAL A 27 -43.33 8.07 -1.83
C VAL A 27 -42.15 7.15 -2.21
N PRO A 28 -41.74 7.04 -3.48
CA PRO A 28 -40.52 6.34 -3.82
C PRO A 28 -39.33 7.16 -3.26
N ASP A 29 -38.78 6.65 -2.16
CA ASP A 29 -37.53 7.11 -1.58
C ASP A 29 -36.40 6.69 -2.54
N ASP A 30 -35.94 7.65 -3.35
CA ASP A 30 -34.79 7.53 -4.22
C ASP A 30 -33.53 7.58 -3.34
N ALA A 31 -33.35 6.53 -2.54
CA ALA A 31 -32.15 6.36 -1.73
C ALA A 31 -30.97 6.10 -2.68
N PRO A 32 -29.92 6.93 -2.68
CA PRO A 32 -28.76 6.69 -3.52
C PRO A 32 -28.18 5.33 -3.15
N ALA A 33 -28.06 4.46 -4.16
CA ALA A 33 -27.43 3.16 -4.04
C ALA A 33 -26.14 3.28 -3.24
N VAL A 34 -26.09 2.62 -2.09
CA VAL A 34 -24.89 2.47 -1.29
C VAL A 34 -23.87 1.80 -2.19
N VAL A 35 -22.95 2.59 -2.75
CA VAL A 35 -21.80 2.09 -3.48
C VAL A 35 -21.06 1.20 -2.50
N ALA A 36 -21.13 -0.11 -2.72
CA ALA A 36 -20.38 -1.07 -1.93
C ALA A 36 -18.92 -0.61 -1.93
N ALA A 37 -18.40 -0.29 -0.75
CA ALA A 37 -17.00 0.05 -0.59
C ALA A 37 -16.19 -1.07 -1.26
N ALA A 38 -15.36 -0.69 -2.25
CA ALA A 38 -14.48 -1.64 -2.91
C ALA A 38 -13.68 -2.36 -1.81
N THR A 39 -13.76 -3.69 -1.81
CA THR A 39 -13.01 -4.50 -0.85
C THR A 39 -11.53 -4.16 -0.98
N ALA A 40 -10.91 -3.75 0.13
CA ALA A 40 -9.51 -3.37 0.15
C ALA A 40 -8.66 -4.51 -0.44
N ALA A 41 -7.77 -4.20 -1.40
CA ALA A 41 -6.99 -5.22 -2.09
C ALA A 41 -6.29 -6.18 -1.13
N GLU A 42 -6.25 -7.46 -1.44
CA GLU A 42 -5.50 -8.44 -0.65
C GLU A 42 -4.00 -8.17 -0.78
N VAL A 43 -3.28 -8.21 0.35
CA VAL A 43 -1.82 -8.09 0.39
C VAL A 43 -1.25 -9.49 0.55
N LYS A 44 -0.38 -9.89 -0.38
CA LYS A 44 0.34 -11.17 -0.32
C LYS A 44 1.75 -10.94 0.20
N VAL A 45 2.16 -11.70 1.22
CA VAL A 45 3.49 -11.60 1.84
C VAL A 45 4.28 -12.87 1.56
N ALA A 46 5.54 -12.72 1.17
CA ALA A 46 6.50 -13.80 0.99
C ALA A 46 7.77 -13.49 1.76
N ILE A 47 8.24 -14.45 2.56
CA ILE A 47 9.45 -14.35 3.37
C ILE A 47 10.52 -15.24 2.74
N THR A 48 11.74 -14.75 2.61
CA THR A 48 12.89 -15.47 2.06
C THR A 48 14.07 -15.36 3.01
N GLY A 49 14.65 -16.49 3.38
CA GLY A 49 15.71 -16.55 4.38
C GLY A 49 15.19 -16.40 5.80
N HIS A 50 16.07 -16.65 6.77
CA HIS A 50 15.77 -16.56 8.19
C HIS A 50 17.04 -16.13 8.91
N ILE A 51 16.88 -15.29 9.93
CA ILE A 51 17.95 -14.85 10.81
C ILE A 51 17.46 -15.06 12.23
N ASP A 52 18.16 -15.92 12.97
CA ASP A 52 17.92 -16.10 14.40
C ASP A 52 18.66 -15.00 15.17
N LEU A 53 17.95 -13.94 15.54
CA LEU A 53 18.52 -12.87 16.35
C LEU A 53 18.96 -13.38 17.72
N THR A 54 18.28 -14.39 18.28
CA THR A 54 18.54 -14.84 19.65
C THR A 54 19.92 -15.47 19.83
N ALA A 55 20.52 -15.95 18.73
CA ALA A 55 21.88 -16.46 18.68
C ALA A 55 22.94 -15.40 19.04
N ASP A 56 22.61 -14.10 18.94
CA ASP A 56 23.54 -12.99 19.22
C ASP A 56 23.33 -12.32 20.58
N ARG A 57 22.50 -12.90 21.46
CA ARG A 57 22.39 -12.40 22.82
C ARG A 57 23.73 -12.48 23.55
N GLY A 58 24.06 -11.42 24.29
CA GLY A 58 25.33 -11.28 25.00
C GLY A 58 26.51 -10.83 24.12
N ARG A 59 26.28 -10.49 22.85
CA ARG A 59 27.26 -9.88 21.96
C ARG A 59 26.98 -8.40 21.77
N LYS A 60 28.00 -7.65 21.36
CA LYS A 60 27.83 -6.24 21.00
C LYS A 60 27.18 -6.15 19.63
N VAL A 61 25.96 -5.62 19.60
CA VAL A 61 25.15 -5.53 18.39
C VAL A 61 24.97 -4.07 17.98
N PHE A 62 25.25 -3.79 16.71
CA PHE A 62 24.83 -2.54 16.07
C PHE A 62 23.67 -2.84 15.12
N ILE A 63 22.64 -2.01 15.12
CA ILE A 63 21.51 -2.08 14.20
C ILE A 63 21.20 -0.71 13.62
N GLU A 64 20.94 -0.66 12.32
CA GLU A 64 20.57 0.56 11.61
C GLU A 64 19.56 0.26 10.51
N PHE A 65 18.54 1.11 10.43
CA PHE A 65 17.63 1.18 9.30
C PHE A 65 18.06 2.32 8.38
N LEU A 66 18.44 1.98 7.15
CA LEU A 66 18.99 2.92 6.19
C LEU A 66 17.99 4.04 5.89
N ALA A 67 18.48 5.28 5.98
CA ALA A 67 17.71 6.51 5.76
C ALA A 67 16.50 6.71 6.70
N SER A 68 16.48 6.06 7.88
CA SER A 68 15.48 6.38 8.90
C SER A 68 16.02 6.24 10.34
N PRO A 69 16.34 7.37 10.98
CA PRO A 69 16.60 7.42 12.42
C PRO A 69 15.43 6.90 13.26
N LYS A 70 14.18 7.17 12.85
CA LYS A 70 12.96 6.73 13.56
C LYS A 70 12.84 5.21 13.59
N LEU A 71 12.99 4.55 12.44
CA LEU A 71 12.95 3.09 12.37
C LEU A 71 14.19 2.46 13.02
N THR A 72 15.35 3.11 12.94
CA THR A 72 16.55 2.70 13.68
C THR A 72 16.30 2.69 15.18
N ALA A 73 15.72 3.76 15.73
CA ALA A 73 15.38 3.84 17.14
C ALA A 73 14.37 2.76 17.56
N ALA A 74 13.35 2.51 16.74
CA ALA A 74 12.38 1.44 16.98
C ALA A 74 13.04 0.05 16.99
N ALA A 75 13.92 -0.23 16.04
CA ALA A 75 14.67 -1.49 15.97
C ALA A 75 15.60 -1.66 17.18
N ARG A 76 16.32 -0.60 17.58
CA ARG A 76 17.15 -0.58 18.80
C ARG A 76 16.29 -0.82 20.04
N ALA A 77 15.15 -0.15 20.19
CA ALA A 77 14.25 -0.36 21.31
C ALA A 77 13.73 -1.81 21.37
N SER A 78 13.40 -2.41 20.22
CA SER A 78 13.00 -3.81 20.13
C SER A 78 14.13 -4.76 20.53
N LEU A 79 15.38 -4.52 20.14
CA LEU A 79 16.50 -5.37 20.56
C LEU A 79 16.83 -5.17 22.04
N ALA A 80 16.85 -3.93 22.53
CA ALA A 80 17.11 -3.65 23.94
C ALA A 80 16.10 -4.33 24.87
N SER A 81 14.80 -4.30 24.52
CA SER A 81 13.75 -4.99 25.29
C SER A 81 13.89 -6.52 25.28
N ASN A 82 14.60 -7.08 24.30
CA ASN A 82 14.90 -8.50 24.19
C ASN A 82 16.27 -8.90 24.79
N GLY A 83 16.94 -7.98 25.51
CA GLY A 83 18.15 -8.25 26.28
C GLY A 83 19.45 -8.23 25.47
N PHE A 84 19.49 -7.54 24.33
CA PHE A 84 20.69 -7.37 23.52
C PHE A 84 21.58 -6.23 24.04
N GLU A 85 22.90 -6.42 23.95
CA GLU A 85 23.88 -5.37 24.25
C GLU A 85 24.10 -4.51 23.01
N LEU A 86 23.47 -3.34 22.97
CA LEU A 86 23.55 -2.44 21.82
C LEU A 86 24.72 -1.47 21.93
N VAL A 87 25.44 -1.30 20.83
CA VAL A 87 26.49 -0.28 20.69
C VAL A 87 26.08 0.82 19.72
N ASP A 88 26.69 1.99 19.85
CA ASP A 88 26.31 3.18 19.06
C ASP A 88 27.03 3.30 17.72
N THR A 89 28.16 2.60 17.56
CA THR A 89 28.94 2.63 16.31
C THR A 89 29.23 1.21 15.81
N ARG A 90 29.38 1.08 14.50
CA ARG A 90 29.61 -0.21 13.83
C ARG A 90 30.91 -0.86 14.25
N GLU A 91 31.92 -0.06 14.55
CA GLU A 91 33.28 -0.50 14.91
C GLU A 91 33.34 -1.15 16.29
N GLN A 92 32.36 -0.87 17.15
CA GLN A 92 32.25 -1.43 18.49
C GLN A 92 31.48 -2.76 18.50
N ALA A 93 30.86 -3.12 17.38
CA ALA A 93 29.96 -4.25 17.30
C ALA A 93 30.68 -5.52 16.86
N ASP A 94 30.34 -6.63 17.51
CA ASP A 94 30.68 -7.98 17.05
C ASP A 94 29.77 -8.39 15.87
N VAL A 95 28.53 -7.89 15.87
CA VAL A 95 27.50 -8.17 14.86
C VAL A 95 26.83 -6.89 14.41
N VAL A 96 26.72 -6.72 13.10
CA VAL A 96 26.07 -5.56 12.47
C VAL A 96 24.82 -6.03 11.75
N TYR A 97 23.68 -5.45 12.12
CA TYR A 97 22.40 -5.59 11.42
C TYR A 97 22.10 -4.34 10.60
N GLU A 98 21.93 -4.53 9.30
CA GLU A 98 21.54 -3.46 8.38
C GLU A 98 20.17 -3.78 7.79
N LEU A 99 19.26 -2.81 7.90
CA LEU A 99 17.94 -2.86 7.30
C LEU A 99 17.84 -1.85 6.16
N ASP A 100 17.27 -2.26 5.04
CA ASP A 100 16.89 -1.38 3.93
C ASP A 100 15.58 -1.88 3.34
N GLY A 101 14.84 -1.00 2.68
CA GLY A 101 13.64 -1.41 1.97
C GLY A 101 13.19 -0.40 0.94
N ALA A 102 12.42 -0.86 -0.03
CA ALA A 102 11.89 -0.01 -1.09
C ALA A 102 10.47 -0.43 -1.47
N PHE A 103 9.60 0.57 -1.60
CA PHE A 103 8.29 0.45 -2.20
C PHE A 103 8.38 0.79 -3.68
N GLN A 104 7.73 0.00 -4.52
CA GLN A 104 7.65 0.23 -5.97
C GLN A 104 6.26 -0.11 -6.49
N ALA A 105 5.78 0.70 -7.42
CA ALA A 105 4.52 0.50 -8.11
C ALA A 105 4.67 0.74 -9.61
N LEU A 106 3.94 -0.05 -10.41
CA LEU A 106 3.82 0.11 -11.86
C LEU A 106 2.34 -0.07 -12.25
N ARG A 107 1.77 0.90 -12.98
CA ARG A 107 0.48 0.74 -13.66
C ARG A 107 0.75 0.26 -15.08
N PRO A 108 0.47 -1.01 -15.44
CA PRO A 108 0.85 -1.54 -16.76
C PRO A 108 0.17 -0.81 -17.93
N ALA A 109 -1.07 -0.36 -17.73
CA ALA A 109 -1.86 0.31 -18.75
C ALA A 109 -1.23 1.64 -19.23
N THR A 110 -0.71 2.45 -18.29
CA THR A 110 -0.18 3.79 -18.58
C THR A 110 1.34 3.89 -18.42
N ARG A 111 1.98 2.79 -17.98
CA ARG A 111 3.40 2.71 -17.61
C ARG A 111 3.82 3.74 -16.56
N ARG A 112 2.88 4.20 -15.72
CA ARG A 112 3.22 5.07 -14.59
C ARG A 112 3.92 4.28 -13.51
N THR A 113 4.96 4.87 -12.93
CA THR A 113 5.72 4.27 -11.85
C THR A 113 5.72 5.17 -10.62
N ALA A 114 5.85 4.57 -9.44
CA ALA A 114 6.16 5.25 -8.20
C ALA A 114 7.18 4.42 -7.42
N GLU A 115 8.12 5.08 -6.76
CA GLU A 115 9.16 4.44 -5.95
C GLU A 115 9.50 5.33 -4.77
N VAL A 116 9.73 4.73 -3.61
CA VAL A 116 10.24 5.40 -2.41
C VAL A 116 11.00 4.39 -1.55
N ARG A 117 12.09 4.83 -0.91
CA ARG A 117 12.76 4.03 0.12
C ARG A 117 11.91 4.00 1.38
N VAL A 118 11.85 2.86 2.05
CA VAL A 118 11.08 2.70 3.29
C VAL A 118 11.52 3.70 4.35
N GLY A 119 12.83 3.91 4.49
CA GLY A 119 13.37 4.88 5.43
C GLY A 119 12.88 6.31 5.15
N ASP A 120 13.03 6.78 3.91
CA ASP A 120 12.58 8.11 3.50
C ASP A 120 11.07 8.30 3.74
N TYR A 121 10.25 7.29 3.42
CA TYR A 121 8.81 7.32 3.64
C TYR A 121 8.43 7.34 5.13
N ALA A 122 9.19 6.65 5.99
CA ALA A 122 8.92 6.62 7.42
C ALA A 122 9.22 7.95 8.10
N GLU A 123 10.24 8.68 7.63
CA GLU A 123 10.57 10.02 8.10
C GLU A 123 9.58 11.07 7.58
N ASN A 124 9.18 10.97 6.31
CA ASN A 124 8.30 11.94 5.66
C ASN A 124 7.15 11.25 4.91
N PRO A 125 6.12 10.76 5.63
CA PRO A 125 5.00 10.08 5.01
C PRO A 125 4.17 11.08 4.19
N ALA A 126 4.25 10.98 2.86
CA ALA A 126 3.51 11.82 1.94
C ALA A 126 2.91 10.97 0.80
N PRO A 127 1.79 11.41 0.19
CA PRO A 127 1.28 10.80 -1.03
C PRO A 127 2.35 10.77 -2.12
N LEU A 128 2.55 9.60 -2.73
CA LEU A 128 3.59 9.44 -3.74
C LEU A 128 3.16 10.02 -5.08
N THR A 129 4.00 10.89 -5.65
CA THR A 129 3.83 11.37 -7.02
C THR A 129 4.25 10.28 -8.00
N THR A 130 3.39 9.95 -8.95
CA THR A 130 3.69 8.99 -10.01
C THR A 130 4.40 9.68 -11.17
N LYS A 131 5.35 9.01 -11.81
CA LYS A 131 6.09 9.51 -12.98
C LYS A 131 5.65 8.76 -14.23
N SER A 132 5.62 9.43 -15.38
CA SER A 132 5.37 8.74 -16.65
C SER A 132 6.61 7.92 -17.05
N GLY A 133 6.44 6.61 -17.25
CA GLY A 133 7.54 5.68 -17.59
C GLY A 133 8.05 5.79 -19.02
N ARG A 134 8.10 7.00 -19.61
CA ARG A 134 8.74 7.25 -20.91
C ARG A 134 10.28 7.17 -20.85
N GLY A 135 10.87 7.00 -19.67
CA GLY A 135 12.28 6.65 -19.49
C GLY A 135 12.45 5.62 -18.37
N GLY A 136 13.12 4.50 -18.67
CA GLY A 136 13.51 3.46 -17.70
C GLY A 136 12.38 2.53 -17.27
N SER A 137 12.36 1.30 -17.80
CA SER A 137 11.49 0.24 -17.31
C SER A 137 11.88 -0.17 -15.90
N VAL A 138 11.03 0.10 -14.90
CA VAL A 138 11.14 -0.53 -13.58
C VAL A 138 10.80 -2.01 -13.77
N MET A 139 11.82 -2.85 -13.86
CA MET A 139 11.64 -4.30 -13.91
C MET A 139 11.20 -4.78 -12.53
N LEU A 140 9.91 -5.11 -12.39
CA LEU A 140 9.38 -5.69 -11.17
C LEU A 140 9.81 -7.18 -11.06
N SER A 141 11.08 -7.45 -10.73
CA SER A 141 11.57 -8.82 -10.47
C SER A 141 10.89 -9.44 -9.24
N LEU A 142 10.27 -10.61 -9.37
CA LEU A 142 9.63 -11.30 -8.24
C LEU A 142 10.64 -11.99 -7.31
N ASN A 143 11.94 -11.95 -7.61
CA ASN A 143 12.97 -12.49 -6.72
C ASN A 143 13.43 -11.38 -5.74
N PRO A 144 13.08 -11.46 -4.45
CA PRO A 144 13.40 -10.43 -3.47
C PRO A 144 14.92 -10.26 -3.23
N LEU A 145 15.71 -11.31 -3.46
CA LEU A 145 17.17 -11.29 -3.28
C LEU A 145 17.93 -10.72 -4.49
N ALA A 146 17.30 -10.66 -5.67
CA ALA A 146 17.95 -10.20 -6.90
C ALA A 146 17.96 -8.66 -7.06
N MET A 147 17.44 -7.89 -6.10
CA MET A 147 17.38 -6.43 -6.14
C MET A 147 18.01 -5.77 -4.91
N LEU A 148 19.27 -6.14 -4.66
CA LEU A 148 20.12 -5.42 -3.74
C LEU A 148 21.23 -4.77 -4.57
N ILE A 149 21.36 -3.44 -4.47
CA ILE A 149 22.37 -2.59 -5.13
C ILE A 149 22.00 -2.18 -6.58
N GLY A 150 21.09 -1.21 -6.78
CA GLY A 150 21.02 -0.55 -8.09
C GLY A 150 19.80 0.32 -8.39
N THR A 151 18.68 0.12 -7.71
CA THR A 151 17.40 0.73 -8.12
C THR A 151 17.27 2.23 -7.83
N ILE A 152 17.91 2.74 -6.77
CA ILE A 152 17.86 4.19 -6.47
C ILE A 152 19.03 4.96 -7.12
N ALA A 153 20.15 4.31 -7.43
CA ALA A 153 21.32 4.96 -8.03
C ALA A 153 21.10 5.41 -9.50
N SER A 154 20.11 4.85 -10.21
CA SER A 154 19.94 5.07 -11.65
C SER A 154 18.98 6.22 -12.03
N ASN A 155 18.32 6.86 -11.05
CA ASN A 155 17.23 7.81 -11.31
C ASN A 155 17.55 9.28 -10.99
N VAL A 156 18.78 9.61 -10.60
CA VAL A 156 19.24 11.00 -10.40
C VAL A 156 19.34 11.80 -11.71
N GLY A 157 19.19 11.15 -12.89
CA GLY A 157 19.42 11.77 -14.20
C GLY A 157 18.20 12.31 -14.97
N ASN A 158 16.95 12.11 -14.54
CA ASN A 158 15.77 12.54 -15.34
C ASN A 158 14.83 13.49 -14.60
N ALA A 159 15.41 14.50 -13.94
CA ALA A 159 14.69 15.67 -13.46
C ALA A 159 14.56 16.71 -14.60
N THR A 160 13.78 16.41 -15.62
CA THR A 160 13.23 17.45 -16.52
C THR A 160 11.70 17.41 -16.46
N GLY A 161 11.20 17.72 -15.26
CA GLY A 161 9.78 17.86 -14.93
C GLY A 161 9.18 19.16 -15.44
N ALA A 162 9.09 19.35 -16.76
CA ALA A 162 8.46 20.52 -17.36
C ALA A 162 7.05 20.25 -17.95
N GLN A 163 6.61 18.99 -18.03
CA GLN A 163 5.29 18.64 -18.59
C GLN A 163 4.30 18.01 -17.61
N ASP A 164 4.74 17.58 -16.42
CA ASP A 164 3.84 16.97 -15.41
C ASP A 164 3.12 18.01 -14.51
N SER A 165 3.53 19.29 -14.55
CA SER A 165 2.94 20.37 -13.73
C SER A 165 1.62 20.94 -14.28
N VAL A 166 1.22 20.59 -15.50
CA VAL A 166 -0.02 21.10 -16.12
C VAL A 166 -1.22 20.17 -15.94
N ASN A 167 -1.03 18.94 -15.46
CA ASN A 167 -2.12 17.97 -15.23
C ASN A 167 -2.58 17.88 -13.77
N SER A 168 -1.91 18.56 -12.83
CA SER A 168 -2.23 18.47 -11.39
C SER A 168 -3.25 19.51 -10.90
N ALA A 169 -3.66 20.46 -11.74
CA ALA A 169 -4.46 21.62 -11.31
C ALA A 169 -5.98 21.55 -11.66
N ALA A 170 -6.48 20.47 -12.26
CA ALA A 170 -7.90 20.34 -12.58
C ALA A 170 -8.38 18.90 -12.33
N ALA A 171 -9.09 18.73 -11.21
CA ALA A 171 -9.93 17.57 -10.85
C ALA A 171 -9.94 16.39 -11.84
N GLY A 172 -9.06 15.39 -11.64
CA GLY A 172 -9.04 14.16 -12.41
C GLY A 172 -7.82 13.28 -12.11
N ASP A 173 -7.93 11.97 -12.38
CA ASP A 173 -6.79 11.03 -12.39
C ASP A 173 -5.64 11.66 -13.21
N PRO A 174 -4.38 11.65 -12.74
CA PRO A 174 -3.23 12.14 -13.52
C PRO A 174 -3.07 11.48 -14.90
N ASP A 175 -3.80 10.38 -15.16
CA ASP A 175 -3.93 9.71 -16.45
C ASP A 175 -5.05 10.26 -17.38
N GLY A 176 -5.79 11.28 -16.96
CA GLY A 176 -6.91 11.87 -17.68
C GLY A 176 -8.24 11.13 -17.47
N LYS A 177 -9.31 11.56 -18.15
CA LYS A 177 -10.61 10.87 -18.09
C LYS A 177 -10.49 9.50 -18.76
N CYS A 178 -10.71 8.44 -18.01
CA CYS A 178 -10.70 7.09 -18.56
C CYS A 178 -11.91 6.89 -19.49
N LEU A 179 -11.65 6.55 -20.76
CA LEU A 179 -12.66 6.41 -21.80
C LEU A 179 -13.18 4.96 -21.97
N SER A 180 -12.44 3.94 -21.50
CA SER A 180 -12.88 2.54 -21.42
C SER A 180 -11.87 1.64 -20.67
N ARG A 181 -12.32 0.50 -20.12
CA ARG A 181 -11.51 -0.54 -19.42
C ARG A 181 -10.72 -0.07 -18.20
N CYS A 182 -11.27 0.86 -17.43
CA CYS A 182 -10.62 1.47 -16.27
C CYS A 182 -10.40 0.46 -15.12
N GLU A 183 -11.20 -0.61 -15.05
CA GLU A 183 -10.97 -1.71 -14.11
C GLU A 183 -9.58 -2.36 -14.24
N THR A 184 -8.91 -2.21 -15.41
CA THR A 184 -7.56 -2.71 -15.65
C THR A 184 -6.44 -1.74 -15.24
N TRP A 185 -6.78 -0.51 -14.83
CA TRP A 185 -5.81 0.53 -14.45
C TRP A 185 -5.36 0.41 -12.99
N ARG A 186 -5.01 -0.81 -12.60
CA ARG A 186 -4.48 -1.12 -11.27
C ARG A 186 -2.96 -1.02 -11.28
N TYR A 187 -2.40 -0.44 -10.22
CA TYR A 187 -0.99 -0.56 -9.91
C TYR A 187 -0.70 -1.97 -9.44
N ARG A 188 0.31 -2.59 -10.05
CA ARG A 188 1.06 -3.69 -9.45
C ARG A 188 2.06 -3.09 -8.49
N GLN A 189 1.88 -3.37 -7.21
CA GLN A 189 2.62 -2.74 -6.13
C GLN A 189 3.37 -3.78 -5.33
N ARG A 190 4.51 -3.37 -4.80
CA ARG A 190 5.29 -4.19 -3.89
C ARG A 190 6.08 -3.34 -2.92
N ASN A 191 6.39 -3.94 -1.78
CA ASN A 191 7.43 -3.46 -0.89
C ASN A 191 8.37 -4.61 -0.53
N VAL A 192 9.67 -4.35 -0.55
CA VAL A 192 10.68 -5.28 -0.06
C VAL A 192 11.38 -4.65 1.13
N VAL A 193 11.50 -5.39 2.24
CA VAL A 193 12.40 -5.06 3.36
C VAL A 193 13.43 -6.17 3.49
N ASN A 194 14.68 -5.79 3.64
CA ASN A 194 15.81 -6.68 3.82
C ASN A 194 16.43 -6.43 5.19
N LEU A 195 16.77 -7.52 5.88
CA LEU A 195 17.61 -7.56 7.06
C LEU A 195 18.87 -8.32 6.71
N THR A 196 20.01 -7.67 6.87
CA THR A 196 21.33 -8.27 6.64
C THR A 196 22.07 -8.34 7.96
N ARG A 197 22.53 -9.54 8.33
CA ARG A 197 23.40 -9.78 9.48
C ARG A 197 24.82 -9.98 9.00
N LYS A 198 25.77 -9.19 9.51
CA LYS A 198 27.19 -9.27 9.19
C LYS A 198 27.99 -9.58 10.44
N GLU A 199 28.83 -10.61 10.36
CA GLU A 199 29.70 -11.07 11.44
C GLU A 199 31.01 -11.59 10.85
N GLY A 200 32.14 -10.95 11.16
CA GLY A 200 33.48 -11.49 10.83
C GLY A 200 33.68 -11.86 9.36
N GLY A 201 32.96 -11.21 8.43
CA GLY A 201 32.98 -11.51 6.98
C GLY A 201 31.88 -12.46 6.49
N THR A 202 31.11 -13.07 7.38
CA THR A 202 29.91 -13.85 7.04
C THR A 202 28.71 -12.93 6.92
N GLU A 203 27.88 -13.14 5.89
CA GLU A 203 26.67 -12.37 5.65
C GLU A 203 25.46 -13.31 5.58
N GLN A 204 24.45 -13.07 6.40
CA GLN A 204 23.15 -13.73 6.33
C GLN A 204 22.08 -12.70 5.94
N LYS A 205 21.11 -13.12 5.13
CA LYS A 205 20.06 -12.25 4.63
C LYS A 205 18.68 -12.84 4.90
N CYS A 206 17.78 -11.99 5.34
CA CYS A 206 16.35 -12.23 5.38
C CYS A 206 15.66 -11.12 4.59
N SER A 207 14.70 -11.48 3.76
CA SER A 207 13.96 -10.55 2.92
C SER A 207 12.48 -10.83 3.01
N VAL A 208 11.67 -9.77 3.09
CA VAL A 208 10.22 -9.84 3.13
C VAL A 208 9.66 -9.02 1.99
N LEU A 209 8.89 -9.68 1.12
CA LEU A 209 8.22 -9.10 -0.03
C LEU A 209 6.72 -9.06 0.23
N ALA A 210 6.15 -7.86 0.32
CA ALA A 210 4.71 -7.65 0.31
C ALA A 210 4.28 -7.20 -1.10
N THR A 211 3.17 -7.72 -1.62
CA THR A 211 2.64 -7.37 -2.95
C THR A 211 1.14 -7.16 -2.92
N ALA A 212 0.64 -6.25 -3.75
CA ALA A 212 -0.80 -6.02 -3.93
C ALA A 212 -1.09 -5.48 -5.34
N GLU A 213 -2.34 -5.63 -5.79
CA GLU A 213 -2.85 -4.96 -6.99
C GLU A 213 -4.06 -4.08 -6.64
N ASP A 214 -3.93 -2.76 -6.80
CA ASP A 214 -4.95 -1.80 -6.41
C ASP A 214 -5.01 -0.60 -7.37
N ALA A 215 -6.15 0.07 -7.48
CA ALA A 215 -6.29 1.28 -8.28
C ALA A 215 -5.47 2.44 -7.70
N GLU A 216 -5.36 2.50 -6.37
CA GLU A 216 -4.63 3.50 -5.62
C GLU A 216 -3.24 3.02 -5.20
N LEU A 217 -2.34 3.97 -4.89
CA LEU A 217 -1.06 3.63 -4.28
C LEU A 217 -1.24 3.36 -2.78
N LEU A 218 -0.72 2.23 -2.31
CA LEU A 218 -0.85 1.75 -0.94
C LEU A 218 0.52 1.59 -0.22
N PRO A 219 1.42 2.60 -0.23
CA PRO A 219 2.77 2.47 0.32
C PRO A 219 2.75 2.14 1.81
N ALA A 220 2.01 2.88 2.63
CA ALA A 220 1.94 2.64 4.08
C ALA A 220 1.54 1.20 4.42
N ARG A 221 0.53 0.67 3.72
CA ARG A 221 0.01 -0.69 3.97
C ARG A 221 1.04 -1.75 3.60
N LEU A 222 1.63 -1.66 2.41
CA LEU A 222 2.61 -2.64 1.93
C LEU A 222 3.91 -2.59 2.75
N ILE A 223 4.35 -1.40 3.14
CA ILE A 223 5.52 -1.23 4.02
C ILE A 223 5.23 -1.85 5.39
N GLN A 224 4.10 -1.53 6.02
CA GLN A 224 3.75 -2.12 7.32
C GLN A 224 3.67 -3.65 7.23
N SER A 225 3.00 -4.20 6.22
CA SER A 225 2.92 -5.67 6.05
C SER A 225 4.29 -6.33 5.90
N SER A 226 5.25 -5.68 5.23
CA SER A 226 6.62 -6.23 5.14
C SER A 226 7.42 -6.11 6.44
N LEU A 227 7.18 -5.07 7.25
CA LEU A 227 7.79 -4.95 8.58
C LEU A 227 7.19 -5.98 9.54
N ASP A 228 5.88 -6.24 9.45
CA ASP A 228 5.22 -7.30 10.22
C ASP A 228 5.76 -8.68 9.84
N GLY A 229 5.98 -8.94 8.55
CA GLY A 229 6.63 -10.18 8.10
C GLY A 229 8.09 -10.28 8.56
N LEU A 230 8.78 -9.16 8.77
CA LEU A 230 10.15 -9.18 9.32
C LEU A 230 10.12 -9.56 10.82
N HIS A 231 9.12 -9.10 11.55
CA HIS A 231 8.87 -9.55 12.91
C HIS A 231 8.61 -11.06 12.95
N GLU A 232 7.81 -11.61 12.04
CA GLU A 232 7.60 -13.06 11.94
C GLU A 232 8.90 -13.80 11.61
N ALA A 233 9.70 -13.26 10.68
CA ALA A 233 10.89 -13.94 10.18
C ALA A 233 12.10 -13.88 11.13
N ALA A 234 12.24 -12.82 11.93
CA ALA A 234 13.44 -12.57 12.73
C ALA A 234 13.13 -12.20 14.20
N GLY A 235 11.88 -11.95 14.57
CA GLY A 235 11.52 -11.47 15.91
C GLY A 235 11.77 -9.98 16.15
N LEU A 236 12.07 -9.20 15.09
CA LEU A 236 12.34 -7.77 15.20
C LEU A 236 11.06 -6.94 15.05
N VAL A 237 10.66 -6.24 16.10
CA VAL A 237 9.45 -5.41 16.11
C VAL A 237 9.77 -4.00 15.64
N VAL A 238 9.35 -3.65 14.42
CA VAL A 238 9.47 -2.31 13.83
C VAL A 238 8.16 -1.94 13.17
N SER A 239 7.70 -0.70 13.35
CA SER A 239 6.47 -0.20 12.73
C SER A 239 6.66 1.21 12.20
N LEU A 240 5.93 1.55 11.13
CA LEU A 240 5.86 2.93 10.62
C LEU A 240 5.34 3.92 11.67
N ASN A 241 4.51 3.45 12.59
CA ASN A 241 3.88 4.25 13.64
C ASN A 241 4.68 4.28 14.95
N SER A 242 5.87 3.68 14.99
CA SER A 242 6.71 3.74 16.18
C SER A 242 7.01 5.20 16.55
N PRO A 243 6.87 5.62 17.82
CA PRO A 243 7.16 6.99 18.22
C PRO A 243 8.61 7.34 17.92
N ALA A 244 8.87 8.58 17.50
CA ALA A 244 10.24 9.08 17.40
C ALA A 244 10.88 9.01 18.80
N ALA A 245 12.14 8.58 18.87
CA ALA A 245 12.90 8.66 20.12
C ALA A 245 12.92 10.13 20.57
N GLN A 246 12.49 10.36 21.81
CA GLN A 246 12.57 11.67 22.47
C GLN A 246 14.00 11.93 22.94
#